data_AF-A8T2W6-F1
#
_entry.id   AF-A8T2W6-F1
#
_cell.length_a   1.000
_cell.length_b   1.000
_cell.length_c   1.000
_cell.angle_alpha   90.00
_cell.angle_beta   90.00
_cell.angle_gamma   90.00
#
_symmetry.space_group_name_H-M   'P 1'
#
loop_
_entity.id
_entity.type
_entity.pdbx_description
1 polymer ?
#
loop_
_entity_poly.entity_id
_entity_poly.type
_entity_poly.pdbx_seq_one_letter_code
_entity_poly.pdbx_strand_id
1 'polypeptide(L)'
;IAPKNFTIHGLWPDKEGTVLQQCKPKPNYVNFKDKMLNDLDKNWIQLKFDEDYGRDKQPLWVYQYLKHGSCCQKMYNQNTYFSLALRLKDRFDLLRTLEMHKIFPGSSYTFQEIFDAVKTATQMDPDLKCT
;
A
#
# COMPACT_ATOMS: atom_id res chain seq x y z
N ILE A 1 17.00 5.60 -4.06
CA ILE A 1 17.47 4.34 -3.44
C ILE A 1 16.24 3.59 -2.93
N ALA A 2 16.13 2.28 -3.17
CA ALA A 2 14.99 1.50 -2.67
C ALA A 2 15.04 1.37 -1.13
N PRO A 3 13.93 1.59 -0.42
CA PRO A 3 13.87 1.42 1.03
C PRO A 3 14.12 -0.04 1.42
N LYS A 4 14.76 -0.26 2.57
CA LYS A 4 14.98 -1.60 3.14
C LYS A 4 13.78 -2.10 3.97
N ASN A 5 12.57 -1.67 3.63
CA ASN A 5 11.33 -2.11 4.28
C ASN A 5 10.20 -2.10 3.25
N PHE A 6 9.12 -2.83 3.52
CA PHE A 6 7.91 -2.82 2.71
C PHE A 6 7.27 -1.44 2.69
N THR A 7 6.82 -1.02 1.52
CA THR A 7 6.04 0.20 1.32
C THR A 7 4.65 -0.14 0.82
N ILE A 8 3.71 0.78 1.01
CA ILE A 8 2.38 0.64 0.42
C ILE A 8 2.51 0.72 -1.11
N HIS A 9 1.87 -0.22 -1.81
CA HIS A 9 1.64 -0.11 -3.24
C HIS A 9 0.25 0.47 -3.54
N GLY A 10 -0.76 0.00 -2.81
CA GLY A 10 -2.17 0.25 -3.05
C GLY A 10 -3.05 -0.12 -1.87
N LEU A 11 -4.20 0.53 -1.73
CA LEU A 11 -5.33 0.06 -0.93
C LEU A 11 -6.52 -0.14 -1.87
N TRP A 12 -6.91 -1.39 -2.10
CA TRP A 12 -7.82 -1.75 -3.18
C TRP A 12 -9.13 -2.30 -2.61
N PRO A 13 -10.21 -1.50 -2.56
CA PRO A 13 -11.55 -2.03 -2.35
C PRO A 13 -11.82 -3.05 -3.46
N ASP A 14 -12.30 -4.23 -3.08
CA ASP A 14 -12.55 -5.30 -4.02
C ASP A 14 -13.81 -6.09 -3.65
N LYS A 15 -14.28 -6.91 -4.58
CA LYS A 15 -15.38 -7.85 -4.37
C LYS A 15 -14.96 -9.21 -4.91
N GLU A 16 -15.24 -10.25 -4.15
CA GLU A 16 -15.00 -11.62 -4.61
C GLU A 16 -15.64 -11.86 -5.99
N GLY A 17 -14.85 -12.41 -6.91
CA GLY A 17 -15.27 -12.68 -8.28
C GLY A 17 -15.28 -11.48 -9.23
N THR A 18 -15.01 -10.25 -8.80
CA THR A 18 -14.91 -9.09 -9.71
C THR A 18 -13.96 -8.02 -9.19
N VAL A 19 -12.96 -7.69 -9.98
CA VAL A 19 -12.04 -6.58 -9.70
C VAL A 19 -12.80 -5.25 -9.70
N LEU A 20 -12.89 -4.60 -8.55
CA LEU A 20 -13.45 -3.25 -8.45
C LEU A 20 -12.38 -2.19 -8.74
N GLN A 21 -12.55 -1.50 -9.88
CA GLN A 21 -11.67 -0.41 -10.28
C GLN A 21 -12.40 0.63 -11.13
N GLN A 22 -11.90 1.87 -11.11
CA GLN A 22 -12.37 3.01 -11.89
C GLN A 22 -13.86 3.33 -11.72
N CYS A 23 -14.38 3.17 -10.49
CA CYS A 23 -15.78 3.39 -10.18
C CYS A 23 -16.22 4.84 -10.46
N LYS A 24 -17.51 5.00 -10.77
CA LYS A 24 -18.11 6.29 -11.14
C LYS A 24 -18.96 6.86 -9.99
N PRO A 25 -19.00 8.21 -9.83
CA PRO A 25 -18.23 9.21 -10.57
C PRO A 25 -16.73 9.16 -10.24
N LYS A 26 -15.88 9.65 -11.14
CA LYS A 26 -14.44 9.78 -10.84
C LYS A 26 -14.28 10.86 -9.77
N PRO A 27 -13.58 10.59 -8.65
CA PRO A 27 -13.33 11.61 -7.64
C PRO A 27 -12.34 12.65 -8.15
N ASN A 28 -12.39 13.84 -7.57
CA ASN A 28 -11.31 14.83 -7.74
C ASN A 28 -10.16 14.49 -6.80
N TYR A 29 -8.93 14.79 -7.23
CA TYR A 29 -7.74 14.66 -6.38
C TYR A 29 -7.16 16.04 -6.06
N VAL A 30 -6.80 16.26 -4.80
CA VAL A 30 -6.12 17.48 -4.34
C VAL A 30 -4.74 17.10 -3.81
N ASN A 31 -3.67 17.68 -4.37
CA ASN A 31 -2.31 17.35 -3.94
C ASN A 31 -2.10 17.69 -2.46
N PHE A 32 -1.51 16.74 -1.73
CA PHE A 32 -1.10 16.94 -0.34
C PHE A 32 0.11 17.86 -0.27
N LYS A 33 0.13 18.77 0.72
CA LYS A 33 1.25 19.72 0.93
C LYS A 33 1.70 19.80 2.39
N ASP A 34 1.05 19.05 3.27
CA ASP A 34 1.15 19.14 4.71
C ASP A 34 1.84 17.89 5.30
N LYS A 35 1.54 17.56 6.56
CA LYS A 35 2.05 16.34 7.21
C LYS A 35 1.72 15.07 6.40
N MET A 36 0.55 15.02 5.74
CA MET A 36 0.14 13.86 4.94
C MET A 36 1.11 13.62 3.78
N LEU A 37 1.64 14.68 3.16
CA LEU A 37 2.66 14.55 2.11
C LEU A 37 3.88 13.80 2.64
N ASN A 38 4.40 14.20 3.81
CA ASN A 38 5.60 13.59 4.39
C ASN A 38 5.33 12.13 4.83
N ASP A 39 4.16 11.85 5.40
CA ASP A 39 3.80 10.50 5.82
C ASP A 39 3.67 9.55 4.61
N LEU A 40 3.04 10.02 3.53
CA LEU A 40 2.91 9.25 2.28
C LEU A 40 4.24 9.08 1.56
N ASP A 41 5.06 10.12 1.51
CA ASP A 41 6.38 10.07 0.88
C ASP A 41 7.31 9.08 1.58
N LYS A 42 7.14 8.87 2.89
CA LYS A 42 7.88 7.85 3.65
C LYS A 42 7.32 6.43 3.48
N ASN A 43 6.00 6.27 3.53
CA ASN A 43 5.37 4.94 3.68
C ASN A 43 4.74 4.39 2.39
N TRP A 44 4.41 5.27 1.45
CA TRP A 44 3.82 4.97 0.13
C TRP A 44 4.70 5.58 -0.97
N ILE A 45 6.00 5.29 -0.90
CA ILE A 45 7.04 5.83 -1.78
C ILE A 45 6.70 5.60 -3.25
N GLN A 46 6.90 6.64 -4.07
CA GLN A 46 6.61 6.63 -5.50
C GLN A 46 7.84 6.20 -6.32
N LEU A 47 8.33 4.98 -6.09
CA LEU A 47 9.64 4.47 -6.56
C LEU A 47 9.96 4.61 -8.07
N LYS A 48 8.96 4.88 -8.91
CA LYS A 48 9.13 5.09 -10.36
C LYS A 48 9.44 6.53 -10.75
N PHE A 49 9.42 7.45 -9.80
CA PHE A 49 9.56 8.87 -10.03
C PHE A 49 10.64 9.45 -9.11
N ASP A 50 11.31 10.51 -9.55
CA ASP A 50 12.19 11.30 -8.71
C ASP A 50 11.40 11.90 -7.54
N GLU A 51 12.06 12.08 -6.39
CA GLU A 51 11.42 12.51 -5.14
C GLU A 51 10.73 13.87 -5.31
N ASP A 52 11.40 14.87 -5.88
CA ASP A 52 10.82 16.20 -6.11
C ASP A 52 9.58 16.15 -7.00
N TYR A 53 9.64 15.38 -8.09
CA TYR A 53 8.50 15.19 -8.99
C TYR A 53 7.37 14.42 -8.31
N GLY A 54 7.70 13.38 -7.54
CA GLY A 54 6.76 12.60 -6.75
C GLY A 54 6.02 13.47 -5.74
N ARG A 55 6.74 14.29 -4.99
CA ARG A 55 6.16 15.16 -3.96
C ARG A 55 5.29 16.27 -4.56
N ASP A 56 5.72 16.87 -5.68
CA ASP A 56 4.96 17.93 -6.36
C ASP A 56 3.74 17.39 -7.11
N LYS A 57 3.93 16.40 -8.00
CA LYS A 57 2.89 15.91 -8.92
C LYS A 57 2.07 14.74 -8.39
N GLN A 58 2.60 13.99 -7.43
CA GLN A 58 1.93 12.86 -6.77
C GLN A 58 1.34 11.82 -7.74
N PRO A 59 2.05 11.49 -8.85
CA PRO A 59 1.48 10.72 -9.96
C PRO A 59 0.95 9.33 -9.54
N LEU A 60 1.66 8.63 -8.63
CA LEU A 60 1.23 7.32 -8.17
C LEU A 60 -0.02 7.43 -7.30
N TRP A 61 -0.06 8.40 -6.38
CA TRP A 61 -1.17 8.57 -5.45
C TRP A 61 -2.44 9.03 -6.18
N VAL A 62 -2.31 9.95 -7.13
CA VAL A 62 -3.40 10.32 -8.05
C VAL A 62 -3.94 9.07 -8.74
N TYR A 63 -3.07 8.27 -9.36
CA TYR A 63 -3.48 7.05 -10.07
C TYR A 63 -4.19 6.06 -9.15
N GLN A 64 -3.64 5.76 -7.98
CA GLN A 64 -4.22 4.82 -7.02
C GLN A 64 -5.58 5.32 -6.49
N TYR A 65 -5.70 6.62 -6.20
CA TYR A 65 -6.96 7.17 -5.71
C TYR A 65 -8.05 7.17 -6.79
N LEU A 66 -7.74 7.60 -8.01
CA LEU A 66 -8.70 7.60 -9.12
C LEU A 66 -9.11 6.19 -9.53
N LYS A 67 -8.19 5.24 -9.50
CA LYS A 67 -8.46 3.85 -9.90
C LYS A 67 -9.13 3.03 -8.80
N HIS A 68 -8.68 3.11 -7.56
CA HIS A 68 -9.14 2.24 -6.47
C HIS A 68 -9.90 3.01 -5.39
N GLY A 69 -9.41 4.18 -4.99
CA GLY A 69 -10.12 5.05 -4.04
C GLY A 69 -11.53 5.44 -4.52
N SER A 70 -11.72 5.59 -5.84
CA SER A 70 -13.03 5.82 -6.46
C SER A 70 -14.09 4.78 -6.10
N CYS A 71 -13.70 3.56 -5.73
CA CYS A 71 -14.62 2.48 -5.40
C CYS A 71 -15.07 2.44 -3.94
N CYS A 72 -14.60 3.36 -3.09
CA CYS A 72 -14.97 3.42 -1.67
C CYS A 72 -15.46 4.80 -1.20
N GLN A 73 -15.82 5.68 -2.15
CA GLN A 73 -16.20 7.08 -1.90
C GLN A 73 -17.36 7.27 -0.92
N LYS A 74 -18.25 6.28 -0.77
CA LYS A 74 -19.37 6.34 0.20
C LYS A 74 -18.90 6.31 1.66
N MET A 75 -17.75 5.72 1.93
CA MET A 75 -17.21 5.57 3.29
C MET A 75 -15.96 6.43 3.52
N TYR A 76 -15.14 6.61 2.49
CA TYR A 76 -13.85 7.28 2.60
C TYR A 76 -13.71 8.38 1.55
N ASN A 77 -13.41 9.59 2.01
CA ASN A 77 -12.91 10.66 1.16
C ASN A 77 -11.40 10.49 0.94
N GLN A 78 -10.77 11.39 0.19
CA GLN A 78 -9.33 11.30 -0.10
C GLN A 78 -8.49 11.19 1.17
N ASN A 79 -8.68 12.10 2.12
CA ASN A 79 -7.88 12.14 3.35
C ASN A 79 -8.04 10.85 4.16
N THR A 80 -9.28 10.39 4.34
CA THR A 80 -9.54 9.18 5.13
C THR A 80 -9.11 7.89 4.42
N TYR A 81 -9.12 7.84 3.08
CA TYR A 81 -8.57 6.74 2.29
C TYR A 81 -7.06 6.58 2.50
N PHE A 82 -6.29 7.67 2.33
CA PHE A 82 -4.84 7.64 2.52
C PHE A 82 -4.46 7.43 3.99
N SER A 83 -5.21 8.02 4.92
CA SER A 83 -5.01 7.79 6.36
C SER A 83 -5.25 6.33 6.75
N LEU A 84 -6.26 5.68 6.17
CA LEU A 84 -6.53 4.26 6.40
C LEU A 84 -5.38 3.40 5.89
N ALA A 85 -4.86 3.67 4.69
CA ALA A 85 -3.73 2.95 4.14
C ALA A 85 -2.48 3.07 5.02
N LEU A 86 -2.17 4.29 5.49
CA LEU A 86 -1.07 4.53 6.43
C LEU A 86 -1.26 3.78 7.75
N ARG A 87 -2.47 3.81 8.33
CA ARG A 87 -2.78 3.08 9.57
C ARG A 87 -2.65 1.57 9.41
N LEU A 88 -3.06 1.02 8.27
CA LEU A 88 -2.88 -0.40 7.98
C LEU A 88 -1.40 -0.76 7.81
N LYS A 89 -0.61 0.10 7.16
CA LYS A 89 0.83 -0.12 7.02
C LYS A 89 1.58 -0.09 8.36
N ASP A 90 1.16 0.77 9.27
CA ASP A 90 1.71 0.86 10.63
C ASP A 90 1.36 -0.37 11.48
N ARG A 91 0.15 -0.93 11.28
CA ARG A 91 -0.32 -2.13 11.99
C ARG A 91 0.49 -3.39 11.69
N PHE A 92 1.06 -3.50 10.49
CA PHE A 92 1.75 -4.71 10.03
C PHE A 92 3.22 -4.43 9.72
N ASP A 93 4.11 -4.86 10.64
CA ASP A 93 5.56 -4.87 10.40
C ASP A 93 6.00 -6.20 9.78
N LEU A 94 5.70 -6.35 8.48
CA LEU A 94 5.94 -7.59 7.74
C LEU A 94 7.43 -7.99 7.72
N LEU A 95 8.34 -7.03 7.60
CA LEU A 95 9.77 -7.32 7.61
C LEU A 95 10.17 -7.92 8.97
N ARG A 96 9.76 -7.29 10.07
CA ARG A 96 10.05 -7.80 11.40
C ARG A 96 9.43 -9.17 11.65
N THR A 97 8.21 -9.39 11.19
CA THR A 97 7.55 -10.69 11.27
C THR A 97 8.35 -11.77 10.55
N LEU A 98 8.80 -11.51 9.32
CA LEU A 98 9.62 -12.44 8.56
C LEU A 98 10.96 -12.73 9.27
N GLU A 99 11.63 -11.70 9.78
CA GLU A 99 12.88 -11.86 10.53
C GLU A 99 12.72 -12.73 11.78
N MET A 100 11.62 -12.57 12.52
CA MET A 100 11.31 -13.40 13.69
C MET A 100 11.12 -14.89 13.33
N HIS A 101 10.66 -15.15 12.10
CA HIS A 101 10.56 -16.50 11.53
C HIS A 101 11.83 -16.93 10.78
N LYS A 102 12.95 -16.21 10.94
CA LYS A 102 14.25 -16.48 10.30
C LYS A 102 14.22 -16.39 8.76
N ILE A 103 13.30 -15.59 8.24
CA ILE A 103 13.17 -15.28 6.81
C ILE A 103 13.80 -13.92 6.55
N PHE A 104 14.93 -13.92 5.84
CA PHE A 104 15.74 -12.73 5.56
C PHE A 104 15.87 -12.48 4.06
N PRO A 105 15.92 -11.22 3.61
CA PRO A 105 16.25 -10.89 2.22
C PRO A 105 17.62 -11.48 1.82
N GLY A 106 17.71 -12.04 0.61
CA GLY A 106 18.95 -12.63 0.05
C GLY A 106 19.02 -14.15 0.09
N SER A 107 18.03 -14.82 0.68
CA SER A 107 17.90 -16.28 0.72
C SER A 107 16.61 -16.74 0.05
N SER A 108 16.48 -18.05 -0.19
CA SER A 108 15.27 -18.68 -0.71
C SER A 108 14.53 -19.44 0.37
N TYR A 109 13.20 -19.39 0.32
CA TYR A 109 12.28 -20.02 1.27
C TYR A 109 11.11 -20.63 0.49
N THR A 110 10.45 -21.61 1.08
CA THR A 110 9.24 -22.17 0.51
C THR A 110 8.09 -21.17 0.60
N PHE A 111 7.11 -21.32 -0.30
CA PHE A 111 5.87 -20.53 -0.24
C PHE A 111 5.19 -20.66 1.13
N GLN A 112 5.12 -21.89 1.67
CA GLN A 112 4.45 -22.18 2.93
C GLN A 112 5.11 -21.47 4.12
N GLU A 113 6.45 -21.44 4.18
CA GLU A 113 7.18 -20.72 5.24
C GLU A 113 6.86 -19.22 5.25
N ILE A 114 6.86 -18.58 4.08
CA ILE A 114 6.52 -17.16 3.96
C ILE A 114 5.03 -16.93 4.29
N PHE A 115 4.16 -17.80 3.79
CA PHE A 115 2.72 -17.71 4.01
C PHE A 115 2.37 -17.78 5.50
N ASP A 116 2.87 -18.79 6.20
CA ASP A 116 2.60 -19.00 7.62
C ASP A 116 3.19 -17.88 8.47
N ALA A 117 4.40 -17.41 8.13
CA ALA A 117 5.01 -16.27 8.81
C ALA A 117 4.14 -15.01 8.69
N VAL A 118 3.72 -14.64 7.48
CA VAL A 118 2.87 -13.46 7.26
C VAL A 118 1.50 -13.62 7.92
N LYS A 119 0.91 -14.82 7.86
CA LYS A 119 -0.38 -15.14 8.50
C LYS A 119 -0.37 -14.89 10.01
N THR A 120 0.76 -15.07 10.70
CA THR A 120 0.87 -14.76 12.13
C THR A 120 0.68 -13.28 12.45
N ALA A 121 1.04 -12.38 11.53
CA ALA A 121 0.83 -10.94 11.67
C ALA A 121 -0.57 -10.51 11.20
N THR A 122 -1.05 -11.05 10.09
CA THR A 122 -2.33 -10.66 9.49
C THR A 122 -3.54 -11.30 10.17
N GLN A 123 -3.36 -12.42 10.88
CA GLN A 123 -4.40 -13.25 11.51
C GLN A 123 -5.41 -13.85 10.52
N MET A 124 -5.17 -13.67 9.22
CA MET A 124 -5.99 -14.07 8.09
C MET A 124 -5.07 -14.53 6.96
N ASP A 125 -5.58 -15.33 6.03
CA ASP A 125 -4.80 -15.84 4.91
C ASP A 125 -4.29 -14.69 4.02
N PRO A 126 -2.96 -14.50 3.92
CA PRO A 126 -2.38 -13.48 3.06
C PRO A 126 -2.35 -13.92 1.59
N ASP A 127 -2.47 -12.96 0.67
CA ASP A 127 -2.22 -13.17 -0.76
C ASP A 127 -0.77 -12.83 -1.09
N LEU A 128 0.07 -13.86 -1.31
CA LEU A 128 1.47 -13.70 -1.66
C LEU A 128 1.64 -13.64 -3.18
N LYS A 129 2.30 -12.57 -3.67
CA LYS A 129 2.55 -12.36 -5.11
C LYS A 129 4.04 -12.45 -5.42
N CYS A 130 4.39 -13.28 -6.40
CA CYS A 130 5.75 -13.48 -6.89
C CYS A 130 5.94 -12.89 -8.31
N THR A 131 7.17 -12.57 -8.69
CA THR A 131 7.57 -12.07 -10.02
C THR A 131 8.80 -12.78 -10.54
#